data_AF-A0A935SL06-F1
#
_entry.id   AF-A0A935SL06-F1
#
_cell.length_a   1.000
_cell.length_b   1.000
_cell.length_c   1.000
_cell.angle_alpha   90.00
_cell.angle_beta   90.00
_cell.angle_gamma   90.00
#
_symmetry.space_group_name_H-M   'P 1'
#
loop_
_entity.id
_entity.type
_entity.pdbx_description
1 polymer ?
#
loop_
_entity_poly.entity_id
_entity_poly.type
_entity_poly.pdbx_seq_one_letter_code
_entity_poly.pdbx_strand_id
1 'polypeptide(L)'
;MKKLLSAIVIILLFSTSYAQDFKAQAALLKNQEFVSRVEIAITKVANQVGSELKDVNKPILYAKRHKLSYHVINNDMTLIFAKSIVSANTDINLNSTDNDLLFMVTSVWDNVAGVQADEK
;
A
#
# COMPACT_ATOMS: atom_id res chain seq x y z
N MET A 1 39.54 45.18 -0.75
CA MET A 1 38.93 44.93 0.58
C MET A 1 37.55 44.30 0.40
N LYS A 2 37.29 43.21 1.12
CA LYS A 2 35.98 42.63 1.50
C LYS A 2 35.13 41.89 0.44
N LYS A 3 35.13 40.55 0.58
CA LYS A 3 34.01 39.57 0.61
C LYS A 3 33.12 39.49 -0.66
N LEU A 4 32.76 38.34 -1.22
CA LEU A 4 32.29 37.10 -0.60
C LEU A 4 32.69 35.87 -1.44
N LEU A 5 33.35 34.90 -0.81
CA LEU A 5 32.98 33.50 -1.02
C LEU A 5 31.51 33.38 -0.59
N SER A 6 30.65 32.82 -1.45
CA SER A 6 29.46 32.03 -1.10
C SER A 6 28.51 31.98 -2.29
N ALA A 7 28.80 31.11 -3.26
CA ALA A 7 27.79 30.61 -4.20
C ALA A 7 28.07 29.15 -4.60
N ILE A 8 28.79 28.42 -3.75
CA ILE A 8 28.75 26.97 -3.67
C ILE A 8 27.93 26.71 -2.42
N VAL A 9 26.99 25.76 -2.48
CA VAL A 9 25.98 25.44 -1.46
C VAL A 9 24.71 26.30 -1.60
N ILE A 10 23.74 25.77 -2.35
CA ILE A 10 22.33 25.53 -1.97
C ILE A 10 21.58 25.19 -3.27
N ILE A 11 21.89 24.04 -3.87
CA ILE A 11 20.95 23.30 -4.75
C ILE A 11 21.21 21.83 -4.48
N LEU A 12 20.83 21.32 -3.31
CA LEU A 12 20.94 19.89 -2.98
C LEU A 12 20.08 19.51 -1.76
N LEU A 13 18.84 20.00 -1.65
CA LEU A 13 17.99 19.69 -0.50
C LEU A 13 16.54 19.28 -0.81
N PHE A 14 16.19 18.95 -2.06
CA PHE A 14 14.82 18.52 -2.38
C PHE A 14 14.73 17.31 -3.33
N SER A 15 15.70 16.40 -3.31
CA SER A 15 15.66 15.22 -4.21
C SER A 15 16.08 13.90 -3.58
N THR A 16 16.42 13.84 -2.29
CA THR A 16 16.81 12.58 -1.64
C THR A 16 15.65 11.82 -1.02
N SER A 17 14.56 12.49 -0.61
CA SER A 17 13.48 11.85 0.16
C SER A 17 12.71 10.82 -0.68
N TYR A 18 12.24 11.19 -1.87
CA TYR A 18 11.49 10.26 -2.73
C TYR A 18 12.34 9.08 -3.23
N ALA A 19 13.62 9.30 -3.54
CA ALA A 19 14.49 8.26 -4.08
C ALA A 19 14.93 7.22 -3.02
N GLN A 20 14.98 7.61 -1.74
CA GLN A 20 15.28 6.70 -0.64
C GLN A 20 14.10 5.76 -0.36
N ASP A 21 12.88 6.29 -0.44
CA ASP A 21 11.64 5.54 -0.19
C ASP A 21 11.45 4.39 -1.19
N PHE A 22 11.66 4.64 -2.50
CA PHE A 22 11.59 3.58 -3.51
C PHE A 22 12.67 2.50 -3.34
N LYS A 23 13.88 2.87 -2.89
CA LYS A 23 14.95 1.89 -2.64
C LYS A 23 14.65 1.01 -1.42
N ALA A 24 14.09 1.59 -0.36
CA ALA A 24 13.68 0.86 0.83
C ALA A 24 12.52 -0.11 0.53
N GLN A 25 11.50 0.34 -0.19
CA GLN A 25 10.35 -0.49 -0.60
C GLN A 25 10.78 -1.61 -1.57
N ALA A 26 11.69 -1.32 -2.50
CA ALA A 26 12.26 -2.34 -3.37
C ALA A 26 13.07 -3.40 -2.59
N ALA A 27 13.69 -3.04 -1.47
CA ALA A 27 14.36 -4.00 -0.59
C ALA A 27 13.35 -4.87 0.17
N LEU A 28 12.23 -4.30 0.62
CA LEU A 28 11.13 -5.05 1.25
C LEU A 28 10.55 -6.10 0.29
N LEU A 29 10.35 -5.74 -0.99
CA LEU A 29 9.85 -6.67 -2.01
C LEU A 29 10.82 -7.81 -2.36
N LYS A 30 12.10 -7.70 -1.98
CA LYS A 30 13.08 -8.79 -2.12
C LYS A 30 13.12 -9.71 -0.89
N ASN A 31 12.52 -9.29 0.23
CA ASN A 31 12.42 -10.12 1.42
C ASN A 31 11.16 -11.00 1.31
N GLN A 32 11.36 -12.29 1.04
CA GLN A 32 10.27 -13.24 0.81
C GLN A 32 9.41 -13.47 2.06
N GLU A 33 10.00 -13.48 3.25
CA GLU A 33 9.26 -13.60 4.51
C GLU A 33 8.33 -12.40 4.71
N PHE A 34 8.85 -11.20 4.48
CA PHE A 34 8.08 -9.97 4.57
C PHE A 34 6.92 -9.95 3.57
N VAL A 35 7.18 -10.28 2.29
CA VAL A 35 6.15 -10.36 1.25
C VAL A 35 5.08 -11.40 1.61
N SER A 36 5.48 -12.57 2.11
CA SER A 36 4.53 -13.61 2.55
C SER A 36 3.61 -13.12 3.67
N ARG A 37 4.13 -12.35 4.64
CA ARG A 37 3.31 -11.75 5.71
C ARG A 37 2.31 -10.73 5.17
N VAL A 38 2.69 -9.93 4.17
CA VAL A 38 1.78 -9.01 3.46
C VAL A 38 0.69 -9.78 2.71
N GLU A 39 1.04 -10.86 2.01
CA GLU A 39 0.09 -11.72 1.30
C GLU A 39 -0.92 -12.40 2.24
N ILE A 40 -0.47 -12.83 3.43
CA ILE A 40 -1.35 -13.36 4.47
C ILE A 40 -2.33 -12.28 4.95
N ALA A 41 -1.86 -11.05 5.19
CA ALA A 41 -2.72 -9.94 5.57
C ALA A 41 -3.76 -9.63 4.47
N ILE A 42 -3.36 -9.59 3.20
CA ILE A 42 -4.25 -9.43 2.04
C ILE A 42 -5.32 -10.53 2.00
N THR A 43 -4.92 -11.78 2.18
CA THR A 43 -5.84 -12.93 2.16
C THR A 43 -6.84 -12.86 3.32
N LYS A 44 -6.40 -12.42 4.51
CA LYS A 44 -7.28 -12.21 5.66
C LYS A 44 -8.33 -11.13 5.38
N VAL A 45 -7.91 -9.96 4.86
CA VAL A 45 -8.85 -8.89 4.50
C VAL A 45 -9.80 -9.33 3.39
N ALA A 46 -9.29 -10.04 2.37
CA ALA A 46 -10.13 -10.58 1.30
C ALA A 46 -11.23 -11.49 1.83
N ASN A 47 -10.90 -12.41 2.75
CA ASN A 47 -11.89 -13.30 3.36
C ASN A 47 -12.90 -12.56 4.25
N GLN A 48 -12.43 -11.56 5.02
CA GLN A 48 -13.30 -10.71 5.83
C GLN A 48 -14.30 -9.96 4.94
N VAL A 49 -13.80 -9.28 3.90
CA VAL A 49 -14.61 -8.54 2.94
C VAL A 49 -15.55 -9.48 2.18
N GLY A 50 -15.08 -10.63 1.71
CA GLY A 50 -15.91 -11.59 0.98
C GLY A 50 -17.09 -12.14 1.80
N SER A 51 -16.98 -12.06 3.13
CA SER A 51 -18.01 -12.48 4.08
C SER A 51 -18.84 -11.31 4.62
N GLU A 52 -18.61 -10.07 4.17
CA GLU A 52 -19.40 -8.92 4.59
C GLU A 52 -20.86 -9.08 4.17
N LEU A 53 -21.77 -8.65 5.04
CA LEU A 53 -23.18 -8.56 4.68
C LEU A 53 -23.40 -7.36 3.77
N LYS A 54 -24.33 -7.50 2.82
CA LYS A 54 -24.68 -6.42 1.91
C LYS A 54 -25.23 -5.21 2.66
N ASP A 55 -24.50 -4.10 2.60
CA ASP A 55 -25.01 -2.78 3.00
C ASP A 55 -25.96 -2.24 1.92
N VAL A 56 -27.24 -2.16 2.27
CA VAL A 56 -28.29 -1.64 1.38
C VAL A 56 -28.13 -0.16 1.06
N ASN A 57 -27.45 0.61 1.90
CA ASN A 57 -27.21 2.04 1.70
C ASN A 57 -25.98 2.31 0.83
N LYS A 58 -25.08 1.31 0.69
CA LYS A 58 -23.84 1.43 -0.08
C LYS A 58 -23.63 0.24 -1.04
N PRO A 59 -24.58 -0.03 -1.96
CA PRO A 59 -24.52 -1.20 -2.83
C PRO A 59 -23.32 -1.20 -3.80
N ILE A 60 -22.89 -0.01 -4.25
CA ILE A 60 -21.73 0.14 -5.15
C ILE A 60 -20.43 -0.19 -4.40
N LEU A 61 -20.26 0.35 -3.19
CA LEU A 61 -19.12 0.08 -2.32
C LEU A 61 -18.99 -1.43 -2.07
N TYR A 62 -20.10 -2.05 -1.66
CA TYR A 62 -20.19 -3.49 -1.44
C TYR A 62 -19.76 -4.28 -2.68
N ALA A 63 -20.33 -3.98 -3.85
CA ALA A 63 -20.02 -4.71 -5.08
C ALA A 63 -18.54 -4.60 -5.49
N LYS A 64 -17.93 -3.42 -5.36
CA LYS A 64 -16.51 -3.19 -5.67
C LYS A 64 -15.59 -3.94 -4.71
N ARG A 65 -15.83 -3.83 -3.40
CA ARG A 65 -15.06 -4.52 -2.35
C ARG A 65 -15.11 -6.04 -2.52
N HIS A 66 -16.30 -6.60 -2.74
CA HIS A 66 -16.47 -8.05 -2.96
C HIS A 66 -15.85 -8.52 -4.27
N LYS A 67 -15.91 -7.71 -5.34
CA LYS A 67 -15.23 -8.04 -6.60
C LYS A 67 -13.73 -8.13 -6.42
N LEU A 68 -13.12 -7.19 -5.69
CA LEU A 68 -11.69 -7.25 -5.36
C LEU A 68 -11.36 -8.49 -4.51
N SER A 69 -12.16 -8.77 -3.48
CA SER A 69 -12.01 -9.98 -2.65
C SER A 69 -12.04 -11.26 -3.49
N TYR A 70 -13.01 -11.39 -4.39
CA TYR A 70 -13.13 -12.52 -5.30
C TYR A 70 -11.86 -12.70 -6.16
N HIS A 71 -11.32 -11.61 -6.71
CA HIS A 71 -10.11 -11.67 -7.52
C HIS A 71 -8.86 -12.04 -6.70
N VAL A 72 -8.74 -11.54 -5.48
CA VAL A 72 -7.64 -11.93 -4.59
C VAL A 72 -7.69 -13.42 -4.26
N ILE A 73 -8.87 -13.94 -3.92
CA ILE A 73 -9.05 -15.33 -3.50
C ILE A 73 -8.88 -16.31 -4.67
N ASN A 74 -9.39 -15.97 -5.87
CA ASN A 74 -9.52 -16.94 -6.96
C ASN A 74 -8.49 -16.78 -8.10
N ASN A 75 -7.81 -15.62 -8.23
CA ASN A 75 -6.98 -15.32 -9.39
C ASN A 75 -5.49 -15.06 -9.06
N ASP A 76 -5.00 -15.49 -7.90
CA ASP A 76 -3.60 -15.33 -7.46
C ASP A 76 -3.08 -13.88 -7.61
N MET A 77 -3.96 -12.90 -7.33
CA MET A 77 -3.62 -11.48 -7.41
C MET A 77 -2.86 -10.97 -6.18
N THR A 78 -2.64 -11.84 -5.18
CA THR A 78 -2.09 -11.50 -3.87
C THR A 78 -0.71 -10.87 -3.98
N LEU A 79 0.17 -11.41 -4.83
CA LEU A 79 1.52 -10.88 -5.03
C LEU A 79 1.51 -9.52 -5.75
N ILE A 80 0.66 -9.35 -6.76
CA ILE A 80 0.51 -8.06 -7.46
C ILE A 80 -0.01 -7.00 -6.49
N PHE A 81 -0.97 -7.38 -5.65
CA PHE A 81 -1.53 -6.48 -4.64
C PHE A 81 -0.52 -6.17 -3.54
N ALA A 82 0.26 -7.15 -3.07
CA ALA A 82 1.35 -6.94 -2.11
C ALA A 82 2.37 -5.93 -2.65
N LYS A 83 2.76 -6.04 -3.93
CA LYS A 83 3.64 -5.07 -4.60
C LYS A 83 3.05 -3.66 -4.59
N SER A 84 1.77 -3.52 -4.89
CA SER A 84 1.09 -2.22 -4.85
C SER A 84 1.05 -1.62 -3.45
N ILE A 85 0.76 -2.43 -2.42
CA ILE A 85 0.70 -1.97 -1.03
C ILE A 85 2.09 -1.53 -0.53
N VAL A 86 3.11 -2.35 -0.76
CA VAL A 86 4.48 -2.05 -0.30
C VAL A 86 5.04 -0.83 -1.03
N SER A 87 4.73 -0.66 -2.31
CA SER A 87 5.22 0.50 -3.10
C SER A 87 4.48 1.80 -2.79
N ALA A 88 3.25 1.72 -2.27
CA ALA A 88 2.43 2.89 -1.98
C ALA A 88 2.55 3.41 -0.53
N ASN A 89 3.15 2.64 0.38
CA ASN A 89 3.16 2.95 1.81
C ASN A 89 4.60 3.04 2.35
N THR A 90 5.05 4.26 2.66
CA THR A 90 6.36 4.53 3.27
C THR A 90 6.45 4.12 4.74
N ASP A 91 5.30 3.97 5.41
CA ASP A 91 5.25 3.65 6.85
C ASP A 91 5.48 2.16 7.13
N ILE A 92 5.27 1.31 6.12
CA ILE A 92 5.53 -0.12 6.20
C ILE A 92 7.04 -0.38 6.13
N ASN A 93 7.55 -1.19 7.05
CA ASN A 93 8.95 -1.59 7.09
C ASN A 93 9.12 -3.01 7.68
N LEU A 94 10.36 -3.50 7.77
CA LEU A 94 10.63 -4.86 8.27
C LEU A 94 10.18 -5.10 9.72
N ASN A 95 10.07 -4.04 10.53
CA ASN A 95 9.62 -4.13 11.91
C ASN A 95 8.09 -4.03 12.05
N SER A 96 7.35 -3.81 10.95
CA SER A 96 5.89 -3.81 10.98
C SER A 96 5.37 -5.16 11.47
N THR A 97 4.49 -5.12 12.46
CA THR A 97 3.81 -6.31 13.01
C THR A 97 2.73 -6.80 12.04
N ASP A 98 2.23 -8.03 12.25
CA ASP A 98 1.13 -8.55 11.43
C ASP A 98 -0.15 -7.70 11.55
N ASN A 99 -0.36 -7.07 12.71
CA ASN A 99 -1.48 -6.16 12.92
C ASN A 99 -1.30 -4.85 12.16
N ASP A 100 -0.07 -4.33 12.07
CA ASP A 100 0.22 -3.13 11.26
C ASP A 100 -0.03 -3.41 9.78
N LEU A 101 0.39 -4.58 9.29
CA LEU A 101 0.15 -5.00 7.92
C LEU A 101 -1.36 -5.17 7.64
N LEU A 102 -2.10 -5.80 8.55
CA LEU A 102 -3.55 -5.97 8.43
C LEU A 102 -4.27 -4.62 8.41
N PHE A 103 -3.91 -3.71 9.31
CA PHE A 103 -4.45 -2.35 9.35
C PHE A 103 -4.18 -1.62 8.04
N MET A 104 -2.94 -1.65 7.56
CA MET A 104 -2.57 -0.94 6.33
C MET A 104 -3.32 -1.50 5.11
N VAL A 105 -3.34 -2.82 4.93
CA VAL A 105 -4.09 -3.48 3.85
C VAL A 105 -5.56 -3.08 3.88
N THR A 106 -6.17 -3.05 5.07
CA THR A 106 -7.57 -2.65 5.26
C THR A 106 -7.77 -1.18 4.85
N SER A 107 -6.86 -0.29 5.27
CA SER A 107 -6.96 1.16 5.00
C SER A 107 -6.87 1.52 3.53
N VAL A 108 -6.15 0.74 2.73
CA VAL A 108 -5.97 0.98 1.28
C VAL A 108 -6.92 0.14 0.41
N TRP A 109 -7.68 -0.76 1.00
CA TRP A 109 -8.55 -1.69 0.28
C TRP A 109 -9.56 -0.97 -0.62
N ASP A 110 -10.24 0.04 -0.07
CA ASP A 110 -11.25 0.81 -0.80
C ASP A 110 -10.62 1.61 -1.96
N ASN A 111 -9.39 2.08 -1.80
CA ASN A 111 -8.66 2.80 -2.86
C ASN A 111 -8.38 1.86 -4.04
N VAL A 112 -7.91 0.65 -3.74
CA VAL A 112 -7.62 -0.36 -4.77
C VAL A 112 -8.88 -0.94 -5.39
N ALA A 113 -9.96 -1.06 -4.61
CA ALA A 113 -11.27 -1.41 -5.13
C ALA A 113 -11.86 -0.30 -6.03
N GLY A 114 -11.21 0.87 -6.12
CA GLY A 114 -11.64 1.99 -6.94
C GLY A 114 -12.86 2.71 -6.37
N VAL A 115 -13.02 2.72 -5.04
CA VAL A 115 -14.14 3.36 -4.34
C VAL A 115 -13.97 4.88 -4.32
N GLN A 116 -12.78 5.37 -3.96
CA GLN A 116 -12.52 6.81 -3.78
C GLN A 116 -12.55 7.62 -5.09
N ALA A 117 -12.46 6.98 -6.26
CA ALA A 117 -12.47 7.69 -7.54
C ALA A 117 -13.86 8.16 -7.99
N ASP A 118 -14.93 7.60 -7.40
CA ASP A 118 -16.32 7.79 -7.85
C ASP A 118 -17.13 8.74 -6.96
N GLU A 119 -16.51 9.36 -5.94
CA GLU A 119 -17.16 10.36 -5.08
C GLU A 119 -17.12 11.79 -5.66
N LYS A 120 -17.00 11.93 -6.99
CA LYS A 120 -17.03 13.22 -7.70
C LYS A 120 -18.25 13.37 -8.60
#